data_AF-A0A8J7WDW0-F1
#
_entry.id   AF-A0A8J7WDW0-F1
#
_cell.length_a   1.000
_cell.length_b   1.000
_cell.length_c   1.000
_cell.angle_alpha   90.00
_cell.angle_beta   90.00
_cell.angle_gamma   90.00
#
_symmetry.space_group_name_H-M   'P 1'
#
loop_
_entity.id
_entity.type
_entity.pdbx_description
1 polymer ?
#
loop_
_entity_poly.entity_id
_entity_poly.type
_entity_poly.pdbx_seq_one_letter_code
_entity_poly.pdbx_strand_id
1 'polypeptide(L)' 'MKPDRGELWFRLIFSLAGLCLMVAAIAIRGIPNGPALVEVIGIAGAFFGGTAIWSALKLWRNR' A
#
# COMPACT_ATOMS: atom_id res chain seq x y z
N MET A 1 10.58 24.28 0.10
CA MET A 1 9.51 23.55 -0.61
C MET A 1 8.44 23.10 0.39
N LYS A 2 7.24 23.70 0.36
CA LYS A 2 6.07 23.16 1.07
C LYS A 2 5.55 21.96 0.26
N PRO A 3 5.21 20.82 0.87
CA PRO A 3 4.68 19.68 0.13
C PRO A 3 3.36 20.09 -0.53
N ASP A 4 3.31 20.00 -1.85
CA ASP A 4 2.10 20.27 -2.61
C ASP A 4 1.05 19.19 -2.26
N ARG A 5 -0.19 19.61 -2.03
CA ARG A 5 -1.27 18.69 -1.60
C ARG A 5 -1.52 17.59 -2.65
N GLY A 6 -1.20 17.86 -3.92
CA GLY A 6 -1.29 16.91 -5.02
C GLY A 6 -0.29 15.76 -4.91
N GLU A 7 0.94 16.02 -4.47
CA GLU A 7 1.97 14.98 -4.33
C GLU A 7 1.65 14.00 -3.18
N LEU A 8 1.08 14.52 -2.09
CA LEU A 8 0.61 13.69 -0.97
C LEU A 8 -0.56 12.79 -1.38
N TRP A 9 -1.51 13.33 -2.14
CA TRP A 9 -2.64 12.57 -2.69
C TRP A 9 -2.19 11.53 -3.72
N PHE A 10 -1.24 11.87 -4.59
CA PHE A 10 -0.66 10.94 -5.56
C PHE A 10 0.03 9.77 -4.86
N ARG A 11 0.85 10.03 -3.84
CA ARG A 11 1.46 8.99 -3.00
C ARG A 11 0.42 8.10 -2.33
N LEU A 12 -0.68 8.68 -1.87
CA LEU A 12 -1.75 7.95 -1.19
C LEU A 12 -2.53 7.05 -2.17
N ILE A 13 -2.95 7.59 -3.33
CA ILE A 13 -3.64 6.83 -4.39
C ILE A 13 -2.73 5.72 -4.93
N PHE A 14 -1.46 6.02 -5.18
CA PHE A 14 -0.52 5.03 -5.71
C PHE A 14 -0.28 3.89 -4.72
N SER A 15 -0.15 4.22 -3.42
CA SER A 15 -0.03 3.22 -2.37
C SER A 15 -1.32 2.39 -2.22
N LEU A 16 -2.50 3.02 -2.35
CA LEU A 16 -3.79 2.35 -2.31
C LEU A 16 -4.00 1.41 -3.51
N ALA A 17 -3.62 1.87 -4.71
CA ALA A 17 -3.69 1.09 -5.93
C ALA A 17 -2.79 -0.15 -5.87
N GLY A 18 -1.56 0.00 -5.35
CA GLY A 18 -0.66 -1.13 -5.10
C GLY A 18 -1.24 -2.14 -4.10
N LEU A 19 -1.87 -1.66 -3.03
CA LEU A 19 -2.55 -2.50 -2.03
C LEU A 19 -3.77 -3.23 -2.63
N CYS A 20 -4.61 -2.52 -3.39
CA CYS A 20 -5.75 -3.11 -4.08
C CYS A 20 -5.32 -4.17 -5.09
N LEU A 21 -4.27 -3.91 -5.88
CA LEU A 21 -3.71 -4.89 -6.82
C LEU A 21 -3.13 -6.10 -6.09
N MET A 22 -2.50 -5.91 -4.94
CA MET A 22 -2.00 -7.01 -4.12
C MET A 22 -3.15 -7.88 -3.60
N VAL A 23 -4.20 -7.27 -3.03
CA VAL A 23 -5.38 -7.98 -2.54
C VAL A 23 -6.11 -8.68 -3.69
N ALA A 24 -6.28 -8.03 -4.83
CA ALA A 24 -6.90 -8.60 -6.03
C ALA A 24 -6.07 -9.78 -6.56
N ALA A 25 -4.74 -9.68 -6.59
CA ALA A 25 -3.87 -10.77 -6.99
C ALA A 25 -4.02 -11.99 -6.08
N ILE A 26 -4.13 -11.78 -4.76
CA ILE A 26 -4.39 -12.86 -3.79
C ILE A 26 -5.77 -13.47 -3.99
N ALA A 27 -6.79 -12.64 -4.20
CA ALA A 27 -8.16 -13.10 -4.41
C ALA A 27 -8.33 -13.90 -5.71
N ILE A 28 -7.61 -13.53 -6.78
CA ILE A 28 -7.70 -14.17 -8.10
C ILE A 28 -6.79 -15.41 -8.19
N ARG A 29 -5.54 -15.33 -7.74
CA ARG A 29 -4.58 -16.46 -7.81
C ARG A 29 -4.63 -17.41 -6.63
N GLY A 30 -5.36 -17.05 -5.57
CA GLY A 30 -5.32 -17.74 -4.29
C GLY A 30 -4.06 -17.40 -3.50
N ILE A 31 -4.03 -17.85 -2.24
CA ILE A 31 -2.87 -17.75 -1.34
C ILE A 31 -1.77 -18.68 -1.90
N PRO A 32 -0.65 -18.17 -2.44
CA PRO A 32 0.47 -19.02 -2.83
C PRO A 32 0.91 -19.95 -1.69
N ASN A 33 0.99 -21.24 -1.96
CA ASN A 33 1.45 -22.20 -0.96
C ASN A 33 2.99 -22.22 -0.96
N GLY A 34 3.63 -21.64 0.05
CA GLY A 34 5.09 -21.69 0.24
C GLY A 34 5.73 -20.42 0.81
N PRO A 35 7.07 -20.41 1.03
CA PRO A 35 7.81 -19.29 1.61
C PRO A 35 7.71 -18.00 0.78
N ALA A 36 7.61 -18.15 -0.54
CA ALA A 36 7.48 -17.04 -1.48
C ALA A 36 6.20 -16.21 -1.23
N LEU A 37 5.15 -16.80 -0.64
CA LEU A 37 4.00 -16.03 -0.19
C LEU A 37 4.41 -15.03 0.89
N VAL A 38 5.07 -15.52 1.92
CA VAL A 38 5.42 -14.71 3.09
C VAL A 38 6.45 -13.65 2.71
N GLU A 39 7.39 -13.97 1.82
CA GLU A 39 8.35 -12.98 1.32
C GLU A 39 7.67 -11.94 0.44
N VAL A 40 6.96 -12.34 -0.60
CA VAL A 40 6.41 -11.38 -1.57
C VAL A 40 5.24 -10.61 -0.98
N ILE A 41 4.28 -11.29 -0.34
CA ILE A 41 3.10 -10.66 0.27
C ILE A 41 3.46 -9.99 1.58
N GLY A 42 4.37 -10.55 2.37
CA GLY A 42 4.82 -9.92 3.62
C GLY A 42 5.62 -8.66 3.35
N ILE A 43 6.58 -8.68 2.42
CA ILE A 43 7.36 -7.48 2.08
C ILE A 43 6.49 -6.48 1.33
N ALA A 44 5.73 -6.89 0.30
CA ALA A 44 4.86 -5.96 -0.43
C ALA A 44 3.76 -5.42 0.48
N GLY A 45 3.17 -6.24 1.34
CA GLY A 45 2.15 -5.84 2.31
C GLY A 45 2.69 -4.91 3.37
N ALA A 46 3.88 -5.18 3.92
CA ALA A 46 4.52 -4.27 4.87
C ALA A 46 4.92 -2.94 4.20
N PHE A 47 5.43 -2.99 2.98
CA PHE A 47 5.89 -1.81 2.25
C PHE A 47 4.72 -0.96 1.77
N PHE A 48 3.79 -1.51 0.99
CA PHE A 48 2.60 -0.78 0.51
C PHE A 48 1.61 -0.49 1.64
N GLY A 49 1.41 -1.42 2.57
CA GLY A 49 0.53 -1.22 3.73
C GLY A 49 1.06 -0.21 4.73
N GLY A 50 2.35 -0.29 5.08
CA GLY A 50 3.00 0.70 5.94
C GLY A 50 2.96 2.10 5.32
N THR A 51 3.22 2.20 4.01
CA THR A 51 3.18 3.49 3.29
C THR A 51 1.76 4.05 3.17
N ALA A 52 0.76 3.19 2.96
CA ALA A 52 -0.65 3.60 2.91
C ALA A 52 -1.15 4.06 4.28
N ILE A 53 -0.87 3.32 5.35
CA ILE A 53 -1.23 3.68 6.73
C ILE A 53 -0.55 5.00 7.12
N TRP A 54 0.74 5.14 6.84
CA TRP A 54 1.48 6.37 7.16
C TRP A 54 0.93 7.59 6.39
N SER A 55 0.59 7.41 5.11
CA SER A 55 0.00 8.46 4.29
C SER A 55 -1.44 8.81 4.74
N ALA A 56 -2.25 7.82 5.09
CA ALA A 56 -3.60 8.00 5.63
C ALA A 56 -3.60 8.70 7.00
N LEU A 57 -2.72 8.27 7.92
CA LEU A 57 -2.53 8.93 9.22
C LEU A 57 -2.07 10.38 9.07
N LYS A 58 -1.19 10.65 8.10
CA LYS A 58 -0.69 12.01 7.85
C LYS A 58 -1.75 12.90 7.21
N LEU A 59 -2.61 12.35 6.35
CA LEU A 59 -3.77 13.06 5.79
C LEU A 59 -4.82 13.34 6.88
N TRP A 60 -5.06 12.37 7.76
CA TRP A 60 -6.04 12.50 8.84
C TRP A 60 -5.59 13.46 9.94
N ARG A 61 -4.28 13.53 10.22
CA ARG A 61 -3.71 14.49 11.17
C ARG A 61 -3.54 15.91 10.62
N ASN A 62 -3.68 16.09 9.31
CA ASN A 62 -3.59 17.38 8.63
C ASN A 62 -4.97 17.90 8.17
N ARG A 63 -6.05 17.31 8.69
CA ARG A 63 -7.44 17.78 8.66
C ARG A 63 -7.73 18.55 9.94
#